data_AF-A0A7Y3U222-F1
#
_entry.id   AF-A0A7Y3U222-F1
#
_cell.length_a   1.000
_cell.length_b   1.000
_cell.length_c   1.000
_cell.angle_alpha   90.00
_cell.angle_beta   90.00
_cell.angle_gamma   90.00
#
_symmetry.space_group_name_H-M   'P 1'
#
loop_
_entity.id
_entity.type
_entity.pdbx_description
1 polymer ?
#
loop_
_entity_poly.entity_id
_entity_poly.type
_entity_poly.pdbx_seq_one_letter_code
_entity_poly.pdbx_strand_id
1 'polypeptide(L)' 'MTKTIQAVFEHGVLRPLEPIEGIRENTEVEITIAFKQKEVSPILRFAGILSEEEANRMLKVVEEEFERVNPDEWKD' A
#
# COMPACT_ATOMS: atom_id res chain seq x y z
N MET A 1 -4.72 21.54 25.18
CA MET A 1 -3.80 21.31 24.05
C MET A 1 -4.05 19.89 23.56
N THR A 2 -4.28 19.68 22.27
CA THR A 2 -4.55 18.35 21.69
C THR A 2 -3.28 17.80 21.06
N LYS A 3 -2.87 16.58 21.44
CA LYS A 3 -1.70 15.89 20.88
C LYS A 3 -2.14 14.50 20.43
N THR A 4 -1.88 14.16 19.18
CA THR A 4 -2.11 12.82 18.65
C THR A 4 -0.86 11.98 18.88
N ILE A 5 -1.02 10.82 19.51
CA ILE A 5 0.06 9.85 19.74
C ILE A 5 -0.27 8.55 19.03
N GLN A 6 0.75 7.79 18.66
CA GLN A 6 0.55 6.43 18.18
C GLN A 6 0.67 5.44 19.34
N ALA A 7 -0.23 4.47 19.37
CA ALA A 7 -0.28 3.45 20.41
C ALA A 7 -0.71 2.11 19.83
N VAL A 8 -0.29 1.03 20.48
CA VAL A 8 -0.76 -0.33 20.22
C VAL A 8 -1.76 -0.71 21.31
N PHE A 9 -2.90 -1.25 20.90
CA PHE A 9 -3.86 -1.82 21.84
C PHE A 9 -3.53 -3.29 22.07
N GLU A 10 -3.06 -3.63 23.27
CA GLU A 10 -2.62 -4.98 23.62
C GLU A 10 -3.09 -5.33 25.04
N HIS A 11 -3.66 -6.53 25.23
CA HIS A 11 -4.17 -6.99 26.52
C HIS A 11 -5.16 -6.02 27.21
N GLY A 12 -5.97 -5.29 26.42
CA GLY A 12 -6.93 -4.32 26.96
C GLY A 12 -6.34 -2.98 27.37
N VAL A 13 -5.04 -2.75 27.12
CA VAL A 13 -4.31 -1.53 27.51
C VAL A 13 -3.78 -0.82 26.25
N LEU A 14 -3.95 0.50 26.18
CA LEU A 14 -3.31 1.34 25.16
C LEU A 14 -1.85 1.60 25.57
N ARG A 15 -0.89 1.10 24.79
CA ARG A 15 0.54 1.29 25.01
C ARG A 15 1.09 2.28 23.97
N PRO A 16 1.51 3.49 24.38
CA PRO A 16 2.16 4.44 23.47
C PRO A 16 3.41 3.82 22.83
N LEU A 17 3.63 4.10 21.54
CA LEU A 17 4.87 3.70 20.87
C LEU A 17 6.07 4.56 21.34
N GLU A 18 5.79 5.80 21.76
CA GLU A 18 6.78 6.76 22.25
C GLU A 18 6.33 7.34 23.60
N PRO A 19 7.28 7.74 24.47
CA PRO A 19 6.96 8.43 25.71
C PRO A 19 6.14 9.71 25.46
N ILE A 20 5.12 9.92 26.29
CA ILE A 20 4.29 11.12 26.19
C ILE A 20 4.92 12.23 27.03
N GLU A 21 5.70 13.09 26.40
CA GLU A 21 6.29 14.24 27.07
C GLU A 21 5.24 15.29 27.47
N GLY A 22 5.46 15.94 28.61
CA GLY A 22 4.67 17.08 29.08
C GLY A 22 3.43 16.73 29.91
N ILE A 23 3.19 15.44 30.20
CA ILE A 23 2.11 14.99 31.09
C ILE A 23 2.71 14.52 32.43
N ARG A 24 2.13 14.97 33.54
CA ARG A 24 2.53 14.54 34.88
C ARG A 24 1.92 13.19 35.21
N GLU A 25 2.62 12.38 36.01
CA GLU A 25 2.04 11.15 36.54
C GLU A 25 0.72 11.41 37.27
N ASN A 26 -0.21 10.45 37.19
CA ASN A 26 -1.55 10.51 37.80
C ASN A 26 -2.45 11.66 37.32
N THR A 27 -2.18 12.21 36.15
CA THR A 27 -3.08 13.19 35.52
C THR A 27 -4.21 12.48 34.79
N GLU A 28 -5.46 12.86 35.05
CA GLU A 28 -6.61 12.41 34.26
C GLU A 28 -6.56 13.03 32.86
N VAL A 29 -6.74 12.20 31.82
CA VAL A 29 -6.67 12.63 30.42
C VAL A 29 -7.84 12.06 29.64
N GLU A 30 -8.35 12.83 28.69
CA GLU A 30 -9.35 12.37 27.70
C GLU A 30 -8.63 11.75 26.50
N ILE A 31 -9.10 10.58 26.04
CA ILE A 31 -8.48 9.82 24.94
C ILE A 31 -9.46 9.67 23.79
N THR A 32 -9.05 10.06 22.59
CA THR A 32 -9.77 9.78 21.34
C THR A 32 -9.09 8.63 20.60
N ILE A 33 -9.84 7.55 20.32
CA ILE A 33 -9.34 6.39 19.60
C ILE A 33 -9.71 6.52 18.12
N ALA A 34 -8.71 6.58 17.24
CA ALA A 34 -8.87 6.56 15.80
C ALA A 34 -8.18 5.32 15.22
N PHE A 35 -8.94 4.43 14.58
CA PHE A 35 -8.38 3.28 13.90
C PHE A 35 -7.86 3.70 12.53
N LYS A 36 -6.55 3.55 12.31
CA LYS A 36 -6.00 3.61 10.95
C LYS A 36 -6.41 2.31 10.27
N GLN A 37 -7.50 2.33 9.51
CA GLN A 37 -7.75 1.24 8.57
C GLN A 37 -6.52 1.14 7.67
N LYS A 38 -5.88 -0.02 7.65
CA LYS A 38 -4.98 -0.36 6.56
C LYS A 38 -5.86 -0.37 5.33
N GLU A 39 -5.93 0.73 4.61
CA GLU A 39 -6.51 0.73 3.28
C GLU A 39 -5.67 -0.25 2.46
N VAL A 40 -6.20 -1.44 2.25
CA VAL A 40 -5.68 -2.33 1.24
C VAL A 40 -5.89 -1.56 -0.06
N SER A 41 -4.79 -1.05 -0.63
CA SER A 41 -4.86 -0.28 -1.87
C SER A 41 -5.72 -1.07 -2.87
N PRO A 42 -6.75 -0.46 -3.48
CA PRO A 42 -7.59 -1.15 -4.44
C PRO A 42 -6.79 -1.83 -5.55
N ILE A 43 -5.59 -1.32 -5.86
CA ILE A 43 -4.66 -1.90 -6.84
C ILE A 43 -4.15 -3.28 -6.45
N LEU A 44 -4.06 -3.59 -5.15
CA LEU A 44 -3.63 -4.91 -4.67
C LEU A 44 -4.65 -6.00 -5.00
N ARG A 45 -5.91 -5.65 -5.31
CA ARG A 45 -6.90 -6.60 -5.85
C ARG A 45 -6.58 -7.04 -7.28
N PHE A 46 -5.80 -6.24 -8.00
CA PHE A 46 -5.42 -6.47 -9.39
C PHE A 46 -3.94 -6.83 -9.54
N ALA A 47 -3.15 -6.71 -8.47
CA ALA A 47 -1.77 -7.15 -8.42
C ALA A 47 -1.72 -8.69 -8.37
N GLY A 48 -1.78 -9.31 -9.54
CA GLY A 48 -1.45 -10.73 -9.74
C GLY A 48 0.03 -10.89 -10.08
N ILE A 49 0.58 -12.07 -9.77
CA ILE A 49 1.92 -12.46 -10.24
C ILE A 49 1.70 -13.24 -11.53
N LEU A 50 2.32 -12.77 -12.63
CA LEU A 50 2.34 -13.51 -13.88
C LEU A 50 3.29 -14.69 -13.72
N SER A 51 2.84 -15.91 -14.03
CA SER A 51 3.76 -17.05 -14.11
C SER A 51 4.77 -16.84 -15.23
N GLU A 52 5.94 -17.48 -15.13
CA GLU A 52 6.97 -17.40 -16.17
C GLU A 52 6.43 -17.88 -17.54
N GLU A 53 5.56 -18.89 -17.55
CA GLU A 53 4.91 -19.38 -18.77
C GLU A 53 3.98 -18.31 -19.39
N GLU A 54 3.14 -17.65 -18.59
CA GLU A 54 2.27 -16.58 -19.07
C GLU A 54 3.06 -15.38 -19.58
N ALA A 55 4.15 -15.02 -18.89
CA ALA A 55 5.07 -13.96 -19.33
C ALA A 55 5.68 -14.28 -20.69
N ASN A 56 6.18 -15.51 -20.87
CA ASN A 56 6.78 -15.95 -22.12
C ASN A 56 5.76 -16.00 -23.28
N ARG A 57 4.51 -16.40 -23.02
CA ARG A 57 3.45 -16.36 -24.04
C ARG A 57 3.13 -14.93 -24.47
N MET A 58 3.04 -14.00 -23.52
CA MET A 58 2.82 -12.58 -23.85
C MET A 58 3.97 -12.00 -24.65
N LEU A 59 5.22 -12.31 -24.27
CA LEU A 59 6.41 -11.86 -24.99
C LEU A 59 6.38 -12.33 -26.45
N LYS A 60 6.07 -13.61 -26.68
CA LYS A 60 5.97 -14.18 -28.02
C LYS A 60 4.93 -13.47 -28.89
N VAL A 61 3.75 -13.15 -28.32
CA VAL A 61 2.71 -12.41 -29.05
C VAL A 61 3.18 -11.00 -29.40
N VAL A 62 3.89 -10.33 -28.50
CA VAL A 62 4.46 -9.00 -28.77
C VAL A 62 5.50 -9.09 -29.89
N GLU A 63 6.37 -10.09 -29.87
CA GLU A 63 7.36 -10.31 -30.94
C GLU A 63 6.69 -10.57 -32.29
N GLU A 64 5.66 -11.42 -32.32
CA GLU A 64 4.91 -11.76 -33.55
C GLU A 64 4.20 -10.54 -34.17
N GLU A 65 3.65 -9.65 -33.34
CA GLU A 65 2.81 -8.53 -33.79
C GLU A 65 3.57 -7.21 -33.95
N PHE A 66 4.55 -6.91 -33.08
CA PHE A 66 5.21 -5.60 -33.00
C PHE A 66 6.63 -5.56 -33.59
N GLU A 67 7.23 -6.70 -33.99
CA GLU A 67 8.53 -6.69 -34.67
C GLU A 67 8.44 -6.54 -36.20
N ARG A 68 7.22 -6.44 -36.74
CA ARG A 68 7.00 -6.20 -38.17
C ARG A 68 6.61 -4.75 -38.42
N VAL A 69 7.57 -3.84 -38.29
CA VAL A 69 7.42 -2.50 -38.87
C VAL A 69 7.40 -2.66 -40.38
N ASN A 70 6.25 -2.46 -41.02
CA ASN A 70 6.16 -2.43 -42.48
C ASN A 70 6.67 -1.05 -42.97
N PRO A 71 7.86 -0.97 -43.59
CA PRO A 71 8.42 0.31 -44.03
C PRO A 71 7.63 0.97 -45.17
N ASP A 72 6.71 0.23 -45.81
CA ASP A 72 5.84 0.72 -46.87
C ASP A 72 4.44 1.10 -46.36
N GLU A 73 4.15 1.00 -45.05
CA GLU A 73 2.85 1.38 -44.46
C GLU A 73 2.50 2.87 -44.67
N TRP A 74 3.50 3.70 -44.97
CA TRP A 74 3.38 5.15 -45.18
C TRP A 74 3.56 5.59 -46.64
N LYS A 75 3.54 4.66 -47.60
CA LYS A 75 3.60 4.99 -49.03
C LYS A 75 2.21 4.94 -49.65
N ASP A 76 1.64 6.12 -49.88
CA ASP A 76 0.52 6.34 -50.81
C ASP A 76 0.94 6.10 -52.27
#